data_AF-A0A5N6GG99-F1
#
_entry.id   AF-A0A5N6GG99-F1
#
_cell.length_a   1.000
_cell.length_b   1.000
_cell.length_c   1.000
_cell.angle_alpha   90.00
_cell.angle_beta   90.00
_cell.angle_gamma   90.00
#
_symmetry.space_group_name_H-M   'P 1'
#
loop_
_entity.id
_entity.type
_entity.pdbx_description
1 polymer ?
#
loop_
_entity_poly.entity_id
_entity_poly.type
_entity_poly.pdbx_seq_one_letter_code
_entity_poly.pdbx_strand_id
1 'polypeptide(L)'
;MDSKESNDAYTVGEDPFEKDYIEGRPTSLRDFTIMKDLTISVKLPVALICASIGNSGSEDPSWSLVDILASNLEYPYILGYTFGASSQHDALTSFLMENRDRLPSLKEIAGVDVHIPNAKSVEDPDEVEDYLQLRSV
;
A
#
# COMPACT_ATOMS: atom_id res chain seq x y z
N MET A 1 4.47 -55.62 1.17
CA MET A 1 5.22 -54.35 1.23
C MET A 1 4.21 -53.28 0.87
N ASP A 2 3.54 -52.75 1.88
CA ASP A 2 2.54 -51.70 1.75
C ASP A 2 3.24 -50.36 1.95
N SER A 3 3.36 -49.57 0.89
CA SER A 3 3.75 -48.16 0.99
C SER A 3 2.50 -47.32 0.86
N LYS A 4 2.16 -46.67 1.97
CA LYS A 4 0.97 -45.88 2.22
C LYS A 4 1.15 -44.50 1.58
N GLU A 5 0.24 -44.16 0.67
CA GLU A 5 0.05 -42.84 0.09
C GLU A 5 -0.40 -41.88 1.20
N SER A 6 0.41 -40.86 1.52
CA SER A 6 0.02 -39.79 2.46
C SER A 6 -0.66 -38.68 1.66
N ASN A 7 -1.99 -38.76 1.59
CA ASN A 7 -2.84 -37.65 1.15
C ASN A 7 -2.96 -36.65 2.30
N ASP A 8 -2.02 -35.71 2.32
CA ASP A 8 -2.01 -34.60 3.28
C ASP A 8 -2.96 -33.53 2.74
N ALA A 9 -4.25 -33.82 2.75
CA ALA A 9 -5.29 -32.85 2.45
C ALA A 9 -5.29 -31.79 3.55
N TYR A 10 -4.59 -30.68 3.33
CA TYR A 10 -4.75 -29.44 4.08
C TYR A 10 -6.21 -29.01 3.96
N THR A 11 -7.02 -29.40 4.94
CA THR A 11 -8.35 -28.86 5.14
C THR A 11 -8.14 -27.46 5.70
N VAL A 12 -8.17 -26.47 4.82
CA VAL A 12 -8.33 -25.07 5.20
C VAL A 12 -9.66 -25.00 5.94
N GLY A 13 -9.60 -25.02 7.27
CA GLY A 13 -10.77 -24.77 8.09
C GLY A 13 -11.34 -23.41 7.71
N GLU A 14 -12.66 -23.34 7.49
CA GLU A 14 -13.35 -22.08 7.25
C GLU A 14 -12.94 -21.09 8.34
N ASP A 15 -12.40 -19.93 7.93
CA ASP A 15 -12.03 -18.88 8.87
C ASP A 15 -13.30 -18.51 9.64
N PRO A 16 -13.35 -18.69 10.97
CA PRO A 16 -14.55 -18.41 11.76
C PRO A 16 -14.99 -16.94 11.69
N PHE A 17 -14.15 -16.06 11.15
CA PHE A 17 -14.44 -14.64 10.92
C PHE A 17 -14.87 -14.34 9.46
N GLU A 18 -14.95 -15.35 8.58
CA GLU A 18 -15.22 -15.16 7.14
C GLU A 18 -16.54 -14.41 6.88
N LYS A 19 -17.53 -14.61 7.74
CA LYS A 19 -18.85 -13.98 7.66
C LYS A 19 -18.90 -12.54 8.13
N ASP A 20 -17.93 -12.09 8.93
CA ASP A 20 -17.89 -10.73 9.48
C ASP A 20 -17.10 -9.75 8.59
N TYR A 21 -16.40 -10.23 7.55
CA TYR A 21 -15.54 -9.38 6.72
C TYR A 21 -16.26 -8.53 5.68
N ILE A 22 -17.55 -8.77 5.42
CA ILE A 22 -18.23 -8.24 4.23
C ILE A 22 -19.00 -6.94 4.52
N GLU A 23 -19.39 -6.68 5.77
CA GLU A 23 -20.26 -5.53 6.09
C GLU A 23 -19.49 -4.40 6.79
N GLY A 24 -19.16 -3.35 6.04
CA GLY A 24 -18.57 -2.11 6.57
C GLY A 24 -17.04 -2.03 6.56
N ARG A 25 -16.33 -3.03 6.01
CA ARG A 25 -14.87 -2.96 5.84
C ARG A 25 -14.51 -2.00 4.69
N PRO A 26 -13.60 -1.04 4.92
CA PRO A 26 -13.00 -0.25 3.84
C PRO A 26 -12.41 -1.17 2.78
N THR A 27 -12.92 -1.07 1.56
CA THR A 27 -12.40 -1.81 0.39
C THR A 27 -11.42 -0.98 -0.42
N SER A 28 -11.44 0.34 -0.20
CA SER A 28 -10.56 1.32 -0.82
C SER A 28 -10.03 2.29 0.24
N LEU A 29 -8.87 2.88 -0.04
CA LEU A 29 -8.39 4.03 0.74
C LEU A 29 -9.40 5.21 0.69
N ARG A 30 -10.28 5.25 -0.32
CA ARG A 30 -11.38 6.22 -0.43
C ARG A 30 -12.38 6.15 0.72
N ASP A 31 -12.59 4.96 1.27
CA ASP A 31 -13.61 4.73 2.30
C ASP A 31 -13.18 5.30 3.66
N PHE A 32 -11.89 5.63 3.83
CA PHE A 32 -11.34 6.26 5.02
C PHE A 32 -11.63 7.76 5.06
N THR A 33 -12.91 8.10 5.22
CA THR A 33 -13.39 9.49 5.21
C THR A 33 -12.81 10.36 6.34
N ILE A 34 -12.25 9.78 7.40
CA ILE A 34 -11.58 10.54 8.48
C ILE A 34 -10.08 10.71 8.26
N MET A 35 -9.49 10.07 7.24
CA MET A 35 -8.05 10.09 6.99
C MET A 35 -7.63 11.42 6.36
N LYS A 36 -6.81 12.16 7.08
CA LYS A 36 -6.23 13.45 6.65
C LYS A 36 -4.78 13.33 6.21
N ASP A 37 -4.05 12.42 6.82
CA ASP A 37 -2.63 12.20 6.60
C ASP A 37 -2.42 10.78 6.07
N LEU A 38 -1.60 10.64 5.02
CA LEU A 38 -1.27 9.34 4.45
C LEU A 38 0.22 9.30 4.14
N THR A 39 0.94 8.34 4.71
CA THR A 39 2.34 8.08 4.36
C THR A 39 2.44 6.78 3.58
N ILE A 40 2.96 6.85 2.35
CA ILE A 40 3.12 5.69 1.47
C ILE A 40 4.48 5.69 0.79
N SER A 41 5.04 4.50 0.57
CA SER A 41 6.21 4.35 -0.29
C SER A 41 5.82 4.51 -1.76
N VAL A 42 6.67 5.17 -2.54
CA VAL A 42 6.51 5.28 -4.01
C VAL A 42 6.43 3.90 -4.70
N LYS A 43 6.98 2.86 -4.05
CA LYS A 43 6.93 1.48 -4.55
C LYS A 43 5.52 0.86 -4.50
N LEU A 44 4.68 1.26 -3.55
CA LEU A 44 3.36 0.66 -3.37
C LEU A 44 2.43 0.97 -4.56
N PRO A 45 2.27 2.23 -4.99
CA PRO A 45 1.49 2.55 -6.18
C PRO A 45 2.00 1.84 -7.45
N VAL A 46 3.31 1.72 -7.62
CA VAL A 46 3.92 0.96 -8.74
C VAL A 46 3.54 -0.51 -8.68
N ALA A 47 3.69 -1.14 -7.50
CA ALA A 47 3.33 -2.54 -7.30
C ALA A 47 1.85 -2.80 -7.58
N LEU A 48 0.96 -1.90 -7.15
CA LEU A 48 -0.46 -1.98 -7.44
C LEU A 48 -0.72 -1.90 -8.96
N ILE A 49 -0.04 -1.01 -9.69
CA ILE A 49 -0.21 -0.88 -11.15
C ILE A 49 0.23 -2.18 -11.82
N CYS A 50 1.41 -2.70 -11.47
CA CYS A 50 1.90 -3.97 -11.98
C CYS A 50 0.93 -5.14 -11.69
N ALA A 51 0.38 -5.21 -10.47
CA ALA A 51 -0.59 -6.22 -10.09
C ALA A 51 -1.90 -6.11 -10.90
N SER A 52 -2.34 -4.88 -11.21
CA SER A 52 -3.56 -4.66 -11.99
C SER A 52 -3.42 -5.09 -13.46
N ILE A 53 -2.25 -4.83 -14.08
CA ILE A 53 -1.96 -5.21 -15.46
C ILE A 53 -1.97 -6.73 -15.63
N GLY A 54 -1.42 -7.47 -14.65
CA GLY A 54 -1.42 -8.92 -14.66
C GLY A 54 -2.81 -9.56 -14.58
N ASN A 55 -3.82 -8.82 -14.13
CA ASN A 55 -5.16 -9.34 -13.88
C ASN A 55 -6.20 -8.92 -14.95
N SER A 56 -5.99 -7.81 -15.66
CA SER A 56 -7.01 -7.25 -16.57
C SER A 56 -6.81 -7.60 -18.05
N GLY A 57 -5.65 -8.10 -18.47
CA GLY A 57 -5.34 -8.33 -19.90
C GLY A 57 -5.39 -7.06 -20.76
N SER A 58 -5.61 -5.89 -20.14
CA SER A 58 -5.63 -4.57 -20.76
C SER A 58 -4.31 -3.87 -20.47
N GLU A 59 -3.76 -3.22 -21.50
CA GLU A 59 -2.45 -2.55 -21.41
C GLU A 59 -2.51 -1.27 -20.56
N ASP A 60 -3.71 -0.73 -20.31
CA ASP A 60 -3.91 0.43 -19.47
C ASP A 60 -4.42 0.05 -18.07
N PRO A 61 -3.77 0.53 -16.99
CA PRO A 61 -4.31 0.41 -15.65
C PRO A 61 -5.61 1.21 -15.56
N SER A 62 -6.72 0.54 -15.24
CA SER A 62 -8.06 1.14 -15.18
C SER A 62 -8.28 2.08 -13.98
N TRP A 63 -7.24 2.36 -13.21
CA TRP A 63 -7.32 3.11 -11.96
C TRP A 63 -6.11 4.03 -11.82
N SER A 64 -6.32 5.18 -11.19
CA SER A 64 -5.25 6.12 -10.86
C SER A 64 -5.01 6.17 -9.35
N LEU A 65 -3.81 6.58 -8.91
CA LEU A 65 -3.54 6.75 -7.47
C LEU A 65 -4.56 7.72 -6.83
N VAL A 66 -4.87 8.82 -7.51
CA VAL A 66 -5.90 9.78 -7.10
C VAL A 66 -7.28 9.14 -6.99
N ASP A 67 -7.53 8.06 -7.73
CA ASP A 67 -8.77 7.30 -7.67
C ASP A 67 -8.92 6.36 -6.48
N ILE A 68 -7.84 6.12 -5.75
CA ILE A 68 -7.88 5.32 -4.52
C ILE A 68 -7.71 6.17 -3.27
N LEU A 69 -7.15 7.37 -3.35
CA LEU A 69 -6.96 8.24 -2.19
C LEU A 69 -8.28 8.74 -1.59
N ALA A 70 -8.30 8.93 -0.27
CA ALA A 70 -9.41 9.54 0.46
C ALA A 70 -9.68 10.98 -0.01
N SER A 71 -10.96 11.34 -0.17
CA SER A 71 -11.37 12.68 -0.60
C SER A 71 -11.08 13.77 0.44
N ASN A 72 -10.96 13.38 1.71
CA ASN A 72 -10.65 14.27 2.84
C ASN A 72 -9.14 14.34 3.16
N LEU A 73 -8.30 13.73 2.32
CA LEU A 73 -6.86 13.73 2.50
C LEU A 73 -6.30 15.15 2.32
N GLU A 74 -5.57 15.61 3.33
CA GLU A 74 -4.95 16.94 3.37
C GLU A 74 -3.43 16.86 3.09
N TYR A 75 -2.75 15.83 3.61
CA TYR A 75 -1.29 15.69 3.59
C TYR A 75 -0.81 14.26 3.25
N PRO A 76 -0.68 13.92 1.97
CA PRO A 76 0.10 12.76 1.52
C PRO A 76 1.61 12.98 1.64
N TYR A 77 2.31 11.93 2.10
CA TYR A 77 3.77 11.84 2.20
C TYR A 77 4.25 10.67 1.33
N ILE A 78 5.10 10.97 0.34
CA ILE A 78 5.67 9.99 -0.57
C ILE A 78 7.10 9.65 -0.13
N LEU A 79 7.29 8.44 0.39
CA LEU A 79 8.59 7.93 0.80
C LEU A 79 9.34 7.30 -0.37
N GLY A 80 10.64 7.53 -0.41
CA GLY A 80 11.58 6.91 -1.34
C GLY A 80 11.55 7.47 -2.76
N TYR A 81 10.81 8.54 -3.01
CA TYR A 81 10.80 9.19 -4.32
C TYR A 81 12.08 10.02 -4.52
N THR A 82 12.66 9.94 -5.71
CA THR A 82 13.80 10.77 -6.14
C THR A 82 13.61 11.03 -7.63
N PHE A 83 13.47 12.30 -7.99
CA PHE A 83 13.29 12.70 -9.38
C PHE A 83 14.44 12.19 -10.27
N GLY A 84 14.10 11.56 -11.40
CA GLY A 84 15.06 11.03 -12.37
C GLY A 84 15.67 9.67 -12.00
N ALA A 85 15.39 9.12 -10.81
CA ALA A 85 15.89 7.81 -10.42
C ALA A 85 15.09 6.64 -11.04
N SER A 86 13.81 6.87 -11.37
CA SER A 86 12.94 5.87 -12.00
C SER A 86 11.86 6.57 -12.82
N SER A 87 11.82 6.31 -14.12
CA SER A 87 10.81 6.88 -15.03
C SER A 87 9.38 6.51 -14.63
N GLN A 88 9.18 5.33 -14.05
CA GLN A 88 7.87 4.91 -13.53
C GLN A 88 7.46 5.74 -12.30
N HIS A 89 8.41 6.01 -11.39
CA HIS A 89 8.13 6.82 -10.21
C HIS A 89 7.85 8.26 -10.61
N ASP A 90 8.60 8.80 -11.57
CA ASP A 90 8.41 10.14 -12.10
C ASP A 90 7.06 10.28 -12.79
N ALA A 91 6.69 9.35 -13.67
CA ALA A 91 5.38 9.36 -14.33
C ALA A 91 4.23 9.32 -13.32
N LEU A 92 4.34 8.48 -12.29
CA LEU A 92 3.32 8.39 -11.23
C LEU A 92 3.20 9.67 -10.41
N THR A 93 4.34 10.28 -10.08
CA THR A 93 4.39 11.51 -9.28
C THR A 93 3.88 12.69 -10.09
N SER A 94 4.29 12.82 -11.37
CA SER A 94 3.76 13.82 -12.29
C SER A 94 2.25 13.69 -12.45
N PHE A 95 1.73 12.48 -12.66
CA PHE A 95 0.30 12.24 -12.76
C PHE A 95 -0.46 12.68 -11.49
N LEU A 96 0.09 12.38 -10.30
CA LEU A 96 -0.47 12.83 -9.03
C LEU A 96 -0.49 14.37 -8.93
N MET A 97 0.60 15.04 -9.33
CA MET A 97 0.67 16.50 -9.33
C MET A 97 -0.33 17.13 -10.31
N GLU A 98 -0.49 16.54 -11.49
CA GLU A 98 -1.42 17.01 -12.54
C GLU A 98 -2.89 16.88 -12.12
N ASN A 99 -3.21 15.85 -11.33
CA ASN A 99 -4.58 15.54 -10.90
C ASN A 99 -4.87 15.97 -9.44
N ARG A 100 -4.04 16.84 -8.87
CA ARG A 100 -4.15 17.29 -7.47
C ARG A 100 -5.49 17.96 -7.15
N ASP A 101 -6.11 18.58 -8.15
CA ASP A 101 -7.38 19.31 -8.08
C ASP A 101 -8.57 18.37 -7.80
N ARG A 102 -8.42 17.09 -8.14
CA ARG A 102 -9.41 16.04 -7.83
C ARG A 102 -9.42 15.64 -6.36
N LEU A 103 -8.47 16.14 -5.55
CA LEU A 103 -8.40 15.95 -4.11
C LEU A 103 -8.79 17.26 -3.42
N PRO A 104 -10.08 17.46 -3.08
CA PRO A 104 -10.60 18.77 -2.71
C PRO A 104 -10.06 19.32 -1.39
N SER A 105 -9.61 18.44 -0.50
CA SER A 105 -9.06 18.80 0.81
C SER A 105 -7.54 18.93 0.82
N LEU A 106 -6.89 18.65 -0.32
CA LEU A 106 -5.44 18.55 -0.41
C LEU A 106 -4.77 19.90 -0.20
N LYS A 107 -3.84 19.95 0.77
CA LYS A 107 -3.06 21.15 1.09
C LYS A 107 -1.64 21.06 0.56
N GLU A 108 -0.97 19.95 0.82
CA GLU A 108 0.44 19.76 0.50
C GLU A 108 0.73 18.29 0.15
N ILE A 109 1.68 18.05 -0.74
CA ILE A 109 2.23 16.71 -0.99
C ILE A 109 3.72 16.72 -0.64
N ALA A 110 4.08 16.07 0.45
CA ALA A 110 5.46 15.97 0.89
C ALA A 110 6.19 14.80 0.21
N GLY A 111 7.52 14.91 0.08
CA GLY A 111 8.35 13.85 -0.51
C GLY A 111 8.57 13.94 -2.02
N VAL A 112 7.95 14.93 -2.69
CA VAL A 112 8.09 15.16 -4.14
C VAL A 112 9.29 16.05 -4.46
N ASP A 113 9.37 17.22 -3.80
CA ASP A 113 10.47 18.18 -3.98
C ASP A 113 11.70 17.82 -3.13
N VAL A 114 11.47 17.28 -1.93
CA VAL A 114 12.51 16.92 -0.96
C VAL A 114 12.46 15.42 -0.74
N HIS A 115 13.57 14.74 -0.99
CA HIS A 115 13.67 13.30 -0.79
C HIS A 115 13.43 12.92 0.69
N ILE A 116 12.49 12.00 0.92
CA ILE A 116 12.29 11.35 2.20
C ILE A 116 12.66 9.88 2.04
N PRO A 117 13.62 9.32 2.80
CA PRO A 117 14.02 7.92 2.64
C PRO A 117 12.90 6.95 3.06
N ASN A 118 12.87 5.76 2.46
CA ASN A 118 12.07 4.66 2.98
C ASN A 118 12.62 4.20 4.34
N ALA A 119 11.77 3.55 5.14
CA ALA A 119 12.22 2.83 6.32
C ALA A 119 13.27 1.76 5.94
N LYS A 120 14.16 1.45 6.87
CA LYS A 120 15.12 0.35 6.70
C LYS A 120 14.34 -0.96 6.59
N SER A 121 14.79 -1.85 5.70
CA SER A 121 14.26 -3.21 5.66
C SER A 121 14.57 -3.90 6.98
N VAL A 122 13.57 -4.55 7.56
CA VAL A 122 13.73 -5.45 8.70
C VAL A 122 13.64 -6.86 8.14
N GLU A 123 14.60 -7.72 8.48
CA GLU A 123 14.69 -9.09 7.96
C GLU A 123 13.62 -10.00 8.60
N ASP A 124 13.37 -9.82 9.89
CA ASP A 124 12.26 -10.44 10.61
C ASP A 124 11.50 -9.38 11.45
N PRO A 125 10.29 -8.96 11.04
CA PRO A 125 9.51 -7.95 11.77
C PRO A 125 8.86 -8.49 13.05
N ASP A 126 8.79 -9.82 13.21
CA ASP A 126 8.17 -10.50 14.35
C ASP A 126 9.21 -10.90 15.41
N GLU A 127 10.51 -10.88 15.08
CA GLU A 127 11.61 -10.97 16.06
C GLU A 127 11.72 -9.67 16.88
N VAL A 128 10.80 -9.52 17.85
CA VAL A 128 10.77 -8.40 18.81
C VAL A 128 11.61 -8.69 20.06
N GLU A 129 12.71 -9.46 19.96
CA GLU A 129 13.46 -9.86 21.17
C GLU A 129 14.30 -8.72 21.77
N ASP A 130 14.68 -7.71 20.99
CA ASP A 130 15.63 -6.68 21.46
C ASP A 130 15.04 -5.29 21.78
N TYR A 131 13.79 -4.99 21.41
CA TYR A 131 13.23 -3.63 21.61
C TYR A 131 12.45 -3.43 22.92
N LEU A 132 12.12 -4.51 23.64
CA LEU A 132 11.36 -4.43 24.90
C LEU A 132 12.24 -4.36 26.17
N GLN A 133 13.57 -4.44 26.06
CA GLN A 133 14.46 -4.40 27.24
C GLN A 133 14.87 -2.98 27.70
N LEU A 134 14.51 -1.91 26.97
CA LEU A 134 14.98 -0.55 27.26
C LEU A 134 14.15 0.26 28.27
N ARG A 135 13.27 -0.37 29.06
CA ARG A 135 12.59 0.29 30.20
C ARG A 135 12.44 -0.60 31.44
N SER A 136 13.53 -1.23 31.88
CA SER A 136 13.64 -1.60 33.30
C SER A 136 15.09 -1.70 33.76
N VAL A 137 15.73 -0.54 34.00
CA VAL A 137 16.69 -0.33 35.11
C VAL A 137 16.60 1.13 35.54
#